data_AF-G2E6K9-F1
#
_entry.id   AF-G2E6K9-F1
#
_cell.length_a   1.000
_cell.length_b   1.000
_cell.length_c   1.000
_cell.angle_alpha   90.00
_cell.angle_beta   90.00
_cell.angle_gamma   90.00
#
_symmetry.space_group_name_H-M   'P 1'
#
loop_
_entity.id
_entity.type
_entity.pdbx_description
1 polymer ?
#
loop_
_entity_poly.entity_id
_entity_poly.type
_entity_poly.pdbx_seq_one_letter_code
_entity_poly.pdbx_strand_id
1 'polypeptide(L)'
;MNQLKRLMLPVVVCCSIPAQAELPLGQRLATQGDPNRGIPACASCHGPKGNGNEAIGAARLAGQSTLYLQRQIENFRDGRRDNPLMGPWAKQLTPTERVAVSDYYAALSPVGQTTPHPVPNPAIGADLALFGDWPNRMLPGCVQCHGPGGQGVGATFPALAGQPYSYLLNQLTAWTQGTRSGDPLGMMKHVASRLSEDEMRSVAAYFAAQPVASTPEGIALDVPDGASPGATHESLPAPSPTSAGLQSERIPNQDDIPAGRTPDTQGYFKPPSRHDRPEGPFGEMVALGEAIFTQTDTHPQSAPHVGNGLTCRNCHLDTGRLASSAPMWAAWVSYPAYRAKSNRVDTLTSRLQGCFSYSMNAQDSVSGTPPDADSKTIVALLSYVYWLATGAPTGDRSIPGRGFADIQEPADGYDAKRGEALYRQNCAICHGEQGAGAKKDDVSVFPPLWGPKSYNWGAGMHALDTAAAFIRHNMPLGGSIKLTDQDAWDLSAFINSHERPQDPRFTGDLAETAQRYHGGHYDLYGTPSALDGHQLGEGTPATTSGPRQH
;
A
#
# COMPACT_ATOMS: atom_id res chain seq x y z
N MET A 1 -25.37 -36.52 87.40
CA MET A 1 -23.99 -36.45 86.89
C MET A 1 -23.95 -35.43 85.74
N ASN A 2 -23.12 -34.39 85.91
CA ASN A 2 -22.62 -33.39 84.95
C ASN A 2 -23.59 -32.60 84.04
N GLN A 3 -23.96 -31.39 84.49
CA GLN A 3 -24.35 -30.26 83.66
C GLN A 3 -23.09 -29.64 83.01
N LEU A 4 -22.92 -29.80 81.69
CA LEU A 4 -21.92 -29.07 80.90
C LEU A 4 -22.40 -27.63 80.63
N LYS A 5 -21.68 -26.63 81.14
CA LYS A 5 -21.87 -25.21 80.78
C LYS A 5 -21.23 -24.96 79.40
N ARG A 6 -22.03 -24.62 78.39
CA ARG A 6 -21.56 -24.09 77.10
C ARG A 6 -21.31 -22.59 77.23
N LEU A 7 -20.04 -22.18 77.10
CA LEU A 7 -19.63 -20.79 76.88
C LEU A 7 -19.99 -20.39 75.44
N MET A 8 -20.72 -19.29 75.24
CA MET A 8 -20.85 -18.65 73.93
C MET A 8 -19.78 -17.59 73.76
N LEU A 9 -18.95 -17.73 72.72
CA LEU A 9 -18.03 -16.70 72.22
C LEU A 9 -18.74 -15.96 71.07
N PRO A 10 -18.78 -14.62 71.02
CA PRO A 10 -19.40 -13.89 69.92
C PRO A 10 -18.47 -13.90 68.71
N VAL A 11 -18.95 -14.45 67.59
CA VAL A 11 -18.30 -14.35 66.28
C VAL A 11 -18.50 -12.93 65.77
N VAL A 12 -17.44 -12.12 65.77
CA VAL A 12 -17.41 -10.84 65.06
C VAL A 12 -17.28 -11.13 63.58
N VAL A 13 -18.39 -11.02 62.85
CA VAL A 13 -18.41 -11.05 61.38
C VAL A 13 -17.83 -9.72 60.88
N CYS A 14 -16.55 -9.73 60.53
CA CYS A 14 -15.92 -8.64 59.79
C CYS A 14 -16.49 -8.65 58.37
N CYS A 15 -17.41 -7.73 58.07
CA CYS A 15 -17.95 -7.55 56.73
C CYS A 15 -16.86 -6.89 55.87
N SER A 16 -16.10 -7.70 55.13
CA SER A 16 -15.18 -7.22 54.10
C SER A 16 -16.00 -6.65 52.94
N ILE A 17 -16.11 -5.33 52.86
CA ILE A 17 -16.64 -4.66 51.66
C ILE A 17 -15.66 -4.99 50.51
N PRO A 18 -16.09 -5.61 49.40
CA PRO A 18 -15.20 -5.82 48.27
C PRO A 18 -14.76 -4.46 47.73
N ALA A 19 -13.45 -4.23 47.65
CA ALA A 19 -12.88 -3.07 46.99
C ALA A 19 -13.40 -3.05 45.54
N GLN A 20 -14.24 -2.07 45.21
CA GLN A 20 -14.66 -1.83 43.83
C GLN A 20 -13.40 -1.49 43.04
N ALA A 21 -13.05 -2.33 42.07
CA ALA A 21 -11.89 -2.09 41.22
C ALA A 21 -12.06 -0.73 40.53
N GLU A 22 -11.17 0.21 40.84
CA GLU A 22 -11.18 1.51 40.19
C GLU A 22 -10.94 1.30 38.68
N LEU A 23 -11.80 1.90 37.86
CA LEU A 23 -11.63 1.89 36.41
C LEU A 23 -10.24 2.49 36.05
N PRO A 24 -9.55 1.95 35.03
CA PRO A 24 -8.32 2.55 34.51
C PRO A 24 -8.52 4.03 34.13
N LEU A 25 -7.48 4.85 34.30
CA LEU A 25 -7.54 6.31 34.10
C LEU A 25 -8.19 6.72 32.78
N GLY A 26 -7.78 6.09 31.66
CA GLY A 26 -8.33 6.38 30.33
C GLY A 26 -9.82 6.09 30.22
N GLN A 27 -10.26 4.95 30.78
CA GLN A 27 -11.67 4.57 30.80
C GLN A 27 -12.49 5.52 31.68
N ARG A 28 -11.97 5.94 32.84
CA ARG A 28 -12.65 6.93 33.71
C ARG A 28 -12.87 8.24 32.97
N LEU A 29 -11.83 8.83 32.41
CA LEU A 29 -11.96 10.09 31.68
C LEU A 29 -12.90 9.98 30.47
N ALA A 30 -12.82 8.86 29.74
CA ALA A 30 -13.67 8.65 28.58
C ALA A 30 -15.16 8.53 28.93
N THR A 31 -15.49 7.83 30.03
CA THR A 31 -16.87 7.48 30.39
C THR A 31 -17.51 8.37 31.45
N GLN A 32 -16.69 8.95 32.34
CA GLN A 32 -17.13 9.72 33.51
C GLN A 32 -16.55 11.14 33.54
N GLY A 33 -15.44 11.40 32.84
CA GLY A 33 -14.73 12.67 32.90
C GLY A 33 -13.99 12.87 34.22
N ASP A 34 -13.70 14.13 34.56
CA ASP A 34 -13.20 14.56 35.87
C ASP A 34 -14.04 15.74 36.37
N PRO A 35 -15.07 15.49 37.19
CA PRO A 35 -15.94 16.54 37.73
C PRO A 35 -15.21 17.57 38.58
N ASN A 36 -14.12 17.20 39.27
CA ASN A 36 -13.36 18.13 40.12
C ASN A 36 -12.63 19.17 39.29
N ARG A 37 -12.24 18.79 38.07
CA ARG A 37 -11.59 19.67 37.09
C ARG A 37 -12.54 20.24 36.04
N GLY A 38 -13.82 19.86 36.08
CA GLY A 38 -14.82 20.25 35.09
C GLY A 38 -14.59 19.64 33.70
N ILE A 39 -13.87 18.52 33.61
CA ILE A 39 -13.64 17.81 32.34
C ILE A 39 -14.83 16.88 32.10
N PRO A 40 -15.62 17.06 31.02
CA PRO A 40 -16.74 16.17 30.72
C PRO A 40 -16.25 14.80 30.23
N ALA A 41 -17.12 13.79 30.33
CA ALA A 41 -16.86 12.49 29.74
C ALA A 41 -16.70 12.62 28.21
N CYS A 42 -15.62 12.09 27.65
CA CYS A 42 -15.37 12.14 26.20
C CYS A 42 -16.52 11.52 25.38
N ALA A 43 -17.14 10.46 25.91
CA ALA A 43 -18.28 9.75 25.33
C ALA A 43 -19.53 10.63 25.12
N SER A 44 -19.67 11.75 25.84
CA SER A 44 -20.79 12.69 25.67
C SER A 44 -20.82 13.34 24.29
N CYS A 45 -19.65 13.49 23.64
CA CYS A 45 -19.54 14.03 22.28
C CYS A 45 -19.15 12.95 21.27
N HIS A 46 -18.23 12.05 21.61
CA HIS A 46 -17.71 11.02 20.70
C HIS A 46 -18.54 9.73 20.67
N GLY A 47 -19.67 9.71 21.38
CA GLY A 47 -20.56 8.56 21.50
C GLY A 47 -20.08 7.53 22.54
N PRO A 48 -21.01 6.73 23.09
CA PRO A 48 -20.73 5.79 24.18
C PRO A 48 -19.72 4.70 23.80
N LYS A 49 -19.60 4.39 22.51
CA LYS A 49 -18.65 3.41 21.98
C LYS A 49 -17.48 4.07 21.23
N GLY A 50 -17.32 5.39 21.31
CA GLY A 50 -16.32 6.12 20.52
C GLY A 50 -16.61 6.14 19.02
N ASN A 51 -17.87 5.96 18.63
CA ASN A 51 -18.35 5.86 17.25
C ASN A 51 -18.47 7.22 16.51
N GLY A 52 -18.22 8.33 17.19
CA GLY A 52 -18.38 9.68 16.63
C GLY A 52 -19.83 10.18 16.65
N ASN A 53 -20.02 11.42 16.20
CA ASN A 53 -21.32 12.07 16.15
C ASN A 53 -21.39 13.03 14.95
N GLU A 54 -22.22 12.68 13.96
CA GLU A 54 -22.41 13.45 12.72
C GLU A 54 -22.95 14.87 12.98
N ALA A 55 -23.87 15.05 13.93
CA ALA A 55 -24.57 16.32 14.17
C ALA A 55 -23.64 17.45 14.64
N ILE A 56 -22.55 17.10 15.31
CA ILE A 56 -21.54 18.04 15.83
C ILE A 56 -20.16 17.84 15.19
N GLY A 57 -20.05 16.94 14.21
CA GLY A 57 -18.79 16.59 13.56
C GLY A 57 -17.73 16.02 14.51
N ALA A 58 -18.15 15.31 15.56
CA ALA A 58 -17.22 14.66 16.48
C ALA A 58 -16.66 13.38 15.85
N ALA A 59 -15.34 13.23 15.86
CA ALA A 59 -14.66 12.09 15.25
C ALA A 59 -15.06 10.76 15.89
N ARG A 60 -15.05 9.69 15.09
CA ARG A 60 -14.89 8.33 15.60
C ARG A 60 -13.47 8.16 16.14
N LEU A 61 -13.36 7.67 17.38
CA LEU A 61 -12.11 7.41 18.07
C LEU A 61 -11.80 5.91 18.19
N ALA A 62 -12.84 5.07 18.25
CA ALA A 62 -12.70 3.63 18.48
C ALA A 62 -11.87 2.92 17.40
N GLY A 63 -10.82 2.23 17.84
CA GLY A 63 -9.91 1.46 16.99
C GLY A 63 -8.93 2.30 16.16
N GLN A 64 -8.82 3.61 16.41
CA GLN A 64 -7.73 4.41 15.86
C GLN A 64 -6.42 4.15 16.62
N SER A 65 -5.27 4.36 15.99
CA SER A 65 -3.98 4.16 16.67
C SER A 65 -3.80 5.10 17.87
N THR A 66 -3.23 4.57 18.97
CA THR A 66 -2.77 5.37 20.12
C THR A 66 -1.94 6.57 19.68
N LEU A 67 -0.88 6.35 18.87
CA LEU A 67 0.03 7.42 18.48
C LEU A 67 -0.67 8.48 17.63
N TYR A 68 -1.60 8.07 16.77
CA TYR A 68 -2.43 9.02 16.02
C TYR A 68 -3.31 9.86 16.95
N LEU A 69 -4.06 9.22 17.86
CA LEU A 69 -4.96 9.89 18.80
C LEU A 69 -4.20 10.87 19.69
N GLN A 70 -3.08 10.42 20.26
CA GLN A 70 -2.22 11.26 21.10
C GLN A 70 -1.75 12.49 20.32
N ARG A 71 -1.20 12.30 19.11
CA ARG A 71 -0.75 13.41 18.25
C ARG A 71 -1.89 14.37 17.91
N GLN A 72 -3.11 13.87 17.68
CA GLN A 72 -4.25 14.75 17.44
C GLN A 72 -4.60 15.61 18.67
N ILE A 73 -4.58 15.04 19.87
CA ILE A 73 -4.83 15.79 21.11
C ILE A 73 -3.73 16.83 21.33
N GLU A 74 -2.46 16.48 21.09
CA GLU A 74 -1.34 17.42 21.15
C GLU A 74 -1.48 18.55 20.12
N ASN A 75 -1.91 18.25 18.90
CA ASN A 75 -2.17 19.27 17.88
C ASN A 75 -3.30 20.22 18.28
N PHE A 76 -4.36 19.75 18.96
CA PHE A 76 -5.39 20.62 19.54
C PHE A 76 -4.84 21.48 20.67
N ARG A 77 -4.06 20.89 21.59
CA ARG A 77 -3.43 21.61 22.71
C ARG A 77 -2.55 22.75 22.20
N ASP A 78 -1.72 22.47 21.20
CA ASP A 78 -0.73 23.39 20.63
C ASP A 78 -1.32 24.38 19.63
N GLY A 79 -2.64 24.32 19.36
CA GLY A 79 -3.31 25.18 18.38
C GLY A 79 -2.98 24.86 16.92
N ARG A 80 -2.26 23.77 16.65
CA ARG A 80 -2.00 23.28 15.27
C ARG A 80 -3.26 22.75 14.60
N ARG A 81 -4.27 22.36 15.39
CA ARG A 81 -5.60 21.97 14.95
C ARG A 81 -6.60 22.81 15.71
N ASP A 82 -7.17 23.82 15.06
CA ASP A 82 -8.13 24.70 15.70
C ASP A 82 -9.52 24.08 15.69
N ASN A 83 -10.15 24.05 16.86
CA ASN A 83 -11.53 23.64 17.02
C ASN A 83 -12.05 24.18 18.37
N PRO A 84 -13.07 25.05 18.37
CA PRO A 84 -13.55 25.70 19.59
C PRO A 84 -14.19 24.71 20.59
N LEU A 85 -14.66 23.55 20.13
CA LEU A 85 -15.25 22.52 20.99
C LEU A 85 -14.17 21.65 21.64
N MET A 86 -13.20 21.14 20.88
CA MET A 86 -12.21 20.18 21.38
C MET A 86 -10.96 20.83 21.99
N GLY A 87 -10.56 22.01 21.48
CA GLY A 87 -9.34 22.72 21.92
C GLY A 87 -9.25 22.93 23.44
N PRO A 88 -10.31 23.42 24.13
CA PRO A 88 -10.31 23.60 25.57
C PRO A 88 -10.02 22.31 26.35
N TRP A 89 -10.59 21.17 25.93
CA TRP A 89 -10.39 19.89 26.61
C TRP A 89 -8.98 19.35 26.41
N ALA A 90 -8.41 19.49 25.20
CA ALA A 90 -7.03 19.08 24.94
C ALA A 90 -6.00 19.83 25.81
N LYS A 91 -6.26 21.11 26.09
CA LYS A 91 -5.41 21.97 26.95
C LYS A 91 -5.49 21.60 28.42
N GLN A 92 -6.63 21.09 28.88
CA GLN A 92 -6.79 20.68 30.27
C GLN A 92 -6.08 19.35 30.55
N LEU A 93 -6.12 18.37 29.63
CA LEU A 93 -5.51 17.05 29.87
C LEU A 93 -3.99 17.13 30.13
N THR A 94 -3.54 16.45 31.20
CA THR A 94 -2.12 16.23 31.48
C THR A 94 -1.51 15.26 30.45
N PRO A 95 -0.16 15.21 30.30
CA PRO A 95 0.49 14.26 29.40
C PRO A 95 0.06 12.80 29.63
N THR A 96 0.01 12.36 30.88
CA THR A 96 -0.40 11.00 31.25
C THR A 96 -1.86 10.72 30.86
N GLU A 97 -2.75 11.70 31.05
CA GLU A 97 -4.16 11.55 30.68
C GLU A 97 -4.37 11.47 29.17
N ARG A 98 -3.60 12.24 28.37
CA ARG A 98 -3.65 12.17 26.90
C ARG A 98 -3.28 10.78 26.39
N VAL A 99 -2.22 10.19 26.96
CA VAL A 99 -1.82 8.81 26.64
C VAL A 99 -2.93 7.85 27.05
N ALA A 100 -3.41 7.94 28.30
CA ALA A 100 -4.40 7.02 28.84
C ALA A 100 -5.72 7.00 28.03
N VAL A 101 -6.26 8.15 27.62
CA VAL A 101 -7.49 8.19 26.79
C VAL A 101 -7.23 7.72 25.36
N SER A 102 -6.02 7.93 24.84
CA SER A 102 -5.63 7.43 23.51
C SER A 102 -5.57 5.91 23.50
N ASP A 103 -4.93 5.31 24.51
CA ASP A 103 -4.88 3.85 24.68
C ASP A 103 -6.27 3.25 24.87
N TYR A 104 -7.11 3.89 25.68
CA TYR A 104 -8.48 3.42 25.90
C TYR A 104 -9.28 3.34 24.59
N TYR A 105 -9.31 4.41 23.79
CA TYR A 105 -10.07 4.42 22.53
C TYR A 105 -9.43 3.54 21.45
N ALA A 106 -8.11 3.42 21.42
CA ALA A 106 -7.40 2.52 20.52
C ALA A 106 -7.74 1.05 20.76
N ALA A 107 -7.96 0.67 22.03
CA ALA A 107 -8.32 -0.69 22.42
C ALA A 107 -9.80 -1.05 22.17
N LEU A 108 -10.67 -0.07 21.89
CA LEU A 108 -12.07 -0.36 21.57
C LEU A 108 -12.20 -0.99 20.18
N SER A 109 -13.13 -1.95 20.06
CA SER A 109 -13.52 -2.49 18.77
C SER A 109 -13.97 -1.37 17.82
N PRO A 110 -13.43 -1.32 16.59
CA PRO A 110 -13.89 -0.42 15.54
C PRO A 110 -15.41 -0.38 15.39
N VAL A 111 -16.02 0.80 15.56
CA VAL A 111 -17.45 1.04 15.34
C VAL A 111 -17.64 2.37 14.63
N GLY A 112 -18.48 2.41 13.59
CA GLY A 112 -18.78 3.63 12.84
C GLY A 112 -20.21 3.64 12.36
N GLN A 113 -20.72 4.84 12.08
CA GLN A 113 -22.03 5.03 11.46
C GLN A 113 -21.83 5.10 9.95
N THR A 114 -22.24 4.05 9.23
CA THR A 114 -22.21 4.05 7.77
C THR A 114 -23.52 4.63 7.23
N THR A 115 -23.56 5.95 7.07
CA THR A 115 -24.70 6.63 6.47
C THR A 115 -24.34 7.13 5.08
N PRO A 116 -25.10 6.79 4.03
CA PRO A 116 -24.92 7.41 2.72
C PRO A 116 -25.22 8.91 2.79
N HIS A 117 -24.35 9.73 2.21
CA HIS A 117 -24.55 11.18 2.09
C HIS A 117 -24.70 11.54 0.61
N PRO A 118 -25.83 12.15 0.20
CA PRO A 118 -26.01 12.59 -1.18
C PRO A 118 -24.99 13.67 -1.56
N VAL A 119 -24.29 13.46 -2.66
CA VAL A 119 -23.33 14.42 -3.24
C VAL A 119 -23.55 14.53 -4.74
N PRO A 120 -23.23 15.68 -5.38
CA PRO A 120 -23.49 15.90 -6.80
C PRO A 120 -22.80 14.88 -7.73
N ASN A 121 -21.60 14.42 -7.35
CA ASN A 121 -20.83 13.46 -8.14
C ASN A 121 -20.23 12.38 -7.22
N PRO A 122 -20.94 11.28 -6.93
CA PRO A 122 -20.41 10.23 -6.05
C PRO A 122 -19.29 9.42 -6.73
N ALA A 123 -19.31 9.29 -8.06
CA ALA A 123 -18.32 8.52 -8.81
C ALA A 123 -16.90 9.12 -8.69
N ILE A 124 -16.77 10.45 -8.78
CA ILE A 124 -15.46 11.10 -8.59
C ILE A 124 -14.88 10.87 -7.18
N GLY A 125 -15.74 10.74 -6.17
CA GLY A 125 -15.33 10.42 -4.81
C GLY A 125 -14.69 9.05 -4.72
N ALA A 126 -15.29 8.04 -5.36
CA ALA A 126 -14.74 6.70 -5.44
C ALA A 126 -13.43 6.65 -6.25
N ASP A 127 -13.40 7.32 -7.41
CA ASP A 127 -12.22 7.36 -8.27
C ASP A 127 -11.02 8.00 -7.55
N LEU A 128 -11.23 9.15 -6.90
CA LEU A 128 -10.19 9.81 -6.11
C LEU A 128 -9.79 9.00 -4.87
N ALA A 129 -10.73 8.33 -4.21
CA ALA A 129 -10.43 7.51 -3.05
C ALA A 129 -9.54 6.31 -3.43
N LEU A 130 -9.81 5.66 -4.56
CA LEU A 130 -9.17 4.42 -4.97
C LEU A 130 -7.92 4.62 -5.82
N PHE A 131 -7.95 5.57 -6.74
CA PHE A 131 -6.94 5.75 -7.80
C PHE A 131 -6.25 7.11 -7.76
N GLY A 132 -6.97 8.14 -7.29
CA GLY A 132 -6.47 9.51 -7.28
C GLY A 132 -6.49 10.15 -8.67
N ASP A 133 -5.60 11.12 -8.88
CA ASP A 133 -5.42 11.85 -10.13
C ASP A 133 -3.94 12.15 -10.35
N TRP A 134 -3.21 11.12 -10.76
CA TRP A 134 -1.78 11.18 -11.04
C TRP A 134 -1.39 12.11 -12.19
N PRO A 135 -1.93 11.97 -13.42
CA PRO A 135 -1.42 12.71 -14.57
C PRO A 135 -1.62 14.22 -14.47
N ASN A 136 -2.70 14.66 -13.81
CA ASN A 136 -3.01 16.09 -13.75
C ASN A 136 -2.51 16.77 -12.47
N ARG A 137 -2.50 16.06 -11.34
CA ARG A 137 -2.29 16.67 -10.01
C ARG A 137 -1.22 15.98 -9.17
N MET A 138 -0.60 14.90 -9.65
CA MET A 138 0.26 14.02 -8.84
C MET A 138 -0.42 13.64 -7.52
N LEU A 139 -1.73 13.38 -7.59
CA LEU A 139 -2.56 13.08 -6.43
C LEU A 139 -2.73 11.56 -6.31
N PRO A 140 -2.11 10.90 -5.33
CA PRO A 140 -2.38 9.49 -5.07
C PRO A 140 -3.83 9.31 -4.61
N GLY A 141 -4.39 8.13 -4.86
CA GLY A 141 -5.64 7.75 -4.25
C GLY A 141 -5.50 7.62 -2.75
N CYS A 142 -6.54 8.00 -2.02
CA CYS A 142 -6.50 8.09 -0.56
C CYS A 142 -6.09 6.75 0.11
N VAL A 143 -6.54 5.61 -0.45
CA VAL A 143 -6.25 4.27 0.08
C VAL A 143 -4.78 3.84 -0.09
N GLN A 144 -3.98 4.55 -0.89
CA GLN A 144 -2.54 4.27 -0.98
C GLN A 144 -1.77 4.67 0.28
N CYS A 145 -2.29 5.62 1.06
CA CYS A 145 -1.74 5.97 2.38
C CYS A 145 -2.63 5.47 3.52
N HIS A 146 -3.95 5.48 3.35
CA HIS A 146 -4.92 5.12 4.39
C HIS A 146 -5.32 3.64 4.40
N GLY A 147 -4.59 2.80 3.65
CA GLY A 147 -4.81 1.35 3.59
C GLY A 147 -6.08 0.93 2.83
N PRO A 148 -6.27 -0.37 2.60
CA PRO A 148 -7.40 -0.92 1.87
C PRO A 148 -8.74 -0.46 2.47
N GLY A 149 -9.65 0.03 1.63
CA GLY A 149 -10.95 0.56 2.07
C GLY A 149 -10.89 1.79 2.99
N GLY A 150 -9.70 2.37 3.23
CA GLY A 150 -9.51 3.44 4.21
C GLY A 150 -9.54 2.96 5.66
N GLN A 151 -9.17 1.71 5.94
CA GLN A 151 -9.16 1.15 7.30
C GLN A 151 -7.97 1.61 8.18
N GLY A 152 -7.06 2.42 7.63
CA GLY A 152 -5.83 2.85 8.29
C GLY A 152 -4.71 1.82 8.20
N VAL A 153 -3.48 2.27 8.37
CA VAL A 153 -2.29 1.41 8.37
C VAL A 153 -1.25 1.93 9.37
N GLY A 154 -0.73 1.00 10.17
CA GLY A 154 0.26 1.30 11.21
C GLY A 154 -0.21 2.38 12.19
N ALA A 155 0.74 3.09 12.77
CA ALA A 155 0.47 4.08 13.80
C ALA A 155 0.24 5.50 13.26
N THR A 156 0.69 5.77 12.03
CA THR A 156 0.72 7.12 11.46
C THR A 156 -0.53 7.44 10.66
N PHE A 157 -1.04 6.49 9.88
CA PHE A 157 -2.07 6.72 8.88
C PHE A 157 -3.44 6.26 9.40
N PRO A 158 -4.32 7.19 9.80
CA PRO A 158 -5.56 6.86 10.49
C PRO A 158 -6.58 6.21 9.57
N ALA A 159 -7.55 5.51 10.17
CA ALA A 159 -8.71 5.01 9.43
C ALA A 159 -9.65 6.17 9.06
N LEU A 160 -10.07 6.18 7.79
CA LEU A 160 -11.10 7.06 7.23
C LEU A 160 -12.47 6.39 7.20
N ALA A 161 -12.51 5.06 7.04
CA ALA A 161 -13.73 4.30 6.90
C ALA A 161 -14.66 4.46 8.11
N GLY A 162 -15.93 4.78 7.84
CA GLY A 162 -16.96 4.98 8.86
C GLY A 162 -16.69 6.14 9.83
N GLN A 163 -15.78 7.06 9.49
CA GLN A 163 -15.75 8.37 10.13
C GLN A 163 -16.98 9.18 9.72
N PRO A 164 -17.53 10.03 10.60
CA PRO A 164 -18.65 10.91 10.24
C PRO A 164 -18.31 11.78 9.03
N TYR A 165 -19.28 11.97 8.13
CA TYR A 165 -19.13 12.76 6.91
C TYR A 165 -18.74 14.21 7.24
N SER A 166 -19.48 14.83 8.16
CA SER A 166 -19.21 16.21 8.59
C SER A 166 -17.81 16.33 9.20
N TYR A 167 -17.36 15.33 9.94
CA TYR A 167 -15.99 15.29 10.46
C TYR A 167 -14.96 15.27 9.32
N LEU A 168 -15.07 14.34 8.37
CA LEU A 168 -14.15 14.19 7.24
C LEU A 168 -14.09 15.46 6.37
N LEU A 169 -15.25 16.02 6.02
CA LEU A 169 -15.34 17.26 5.24
C LEU A 169 -14.69 18.42 5.99
N ASN A 170 -15.00 18.59 7.28
CA ASN A 170 -14.38 19.62 8.12
C ASN A 170 -12.86 19.47 8.18
N GLN A 171 -12.34 18.25 8.17
CA GLN A 171 -10.89 18.01 8.19
C GLN A 171 -10.23 18.48 6.90
N LEU A 172 -10.78 18.09 5.74
CA LEU A 172 -10.27 18.51 4.43
C LEU A 172 -10.32 20.03 4.29
N THR A 173 -11.43 20.65 4.65
CA THR A 173 -11.60 22.12 4.66
C THR A 173 -10.64 22.81 5.63
N ALA A 174 -10.38 22.26 6.82
CA ALA A 174 -9.47 22.88 7.77
C ALA A 174 -8.01 22.90 7.28
N TRP A 175 -7.58 21.88 6.51
CA TRP A 175 -6.26 21.90 5.88
C TRP A 175 -6.15 22.95 4.78
N THR A 176 -7.19 23.11 3.94
CA THR A 176 -7.18 24.13 2.88
C THR A 176 -7.19 25.55 3.44
N GLN A 177 -7.88 25.77 4.57
CA GLN A 177 -7.94 27.05 5.27
C GLN A 177 -6.73 27.30 6.19
N GLY A 178 -5.85 26.32 6.39
CA GLY A 178 -4.69 26.43 7.26
C GLY A 178 -5.00 26.41 8.77
N THR A 179 -6.26 26.14 9.16
CA THR A 179 -6.69 25.95 10.55
C THR A 179 -6.35 24.56 11.09
N ARG A 180 -5.84 23.67 10.22
CA ARG A 180 -5.24 22.38 10.59
C ARG A 180 -3.84 22.21 9.99
N SER A 181 -2.91 21.77 10.83
CA SER A 181 -1.50 21.50 10.52
C SER A 181 -0.93 20.44 11.48
N GLY A 182 0.39 20.19 11.41
CA GLY A 182 1.07 19.22 12.26
C GLY A 182 0.91 17.77 11.78
N ASP A 183 0.36 17.56 10.59
CA ASP A 183 0.49 16.29 9.88
C ASP A 183 1.94 16.08 9.41
N PRO A 184 2.49 14.87 9.55
CA PRO A 184 3.87 14.60 9.16
C PRO A 184 4.12 14.95 7.70
N LEU A 185 5.26 15.61 7.44
CA LEU A 185 5.69 16.06 6.11
C LEU A 185 4.67 16.97 5.38
N GLY A 186 3.65 17.50 6.07
CA GLY A 186 2.59 18.28 5.44
C GLY A 186 1.76 17.52 4.40
N MET A 187 1.74 16.19 4.46
CA MET A 187 1.11 15.32 3.46
C MET A 187 -0.36 15.66 3.22
N MET A 188 -1.17 15.74 4.28
CA MET A 188 -2.61 15.98 4.14
C MET A 188 -2.93 17.42 3.77
N LYS A 189 -2.11 18.38 4.22
CA LYS A 189 -2.21 19.76 3.72
C LYS A 189 -2.02 19.80 2.21
N HIS A 190 -1.01 19.07 1.70
CA HIS A 190 -0.72 18.99 0.28
C HIS A 190 -1.83 18.31 -0.51
N VAL A 191 -2.35 17.18 -0.03
CA VAL A 191 -3.51 16.48 -0.61
C VAL A 191 -4.74 17.37 -0.67
N ALA A 192 -5.14 17.96 0.47
CA ALA A 192 -6.34 18.77 0.54
C ALA A 192 -6.28 19.99 -0.38
N SER A 193 -5.10 20.62 -0.53
CA SER A 193 -4.91 21.77 -1.42
C SER A 193 -5.11 21.49 -2.91
N ARG A 194 -5.20 20.22 -3.31
CA ARG A 194 -5.40 19.78 -4.70
C ARG A 194 -6.83 19.31 -4.99
N LEU A 195 -7.69 19.32 -3.97
CA LEU A 195 -9.10 18.95 -4.11
C LEU A 195 -9.94 20.22 -4.24
N SER A 196 -10.88 20.20 -5.18
CA SER A 196 -12.00 21.14 -5.17
C SER A 196 -12.96 20.85 -4.02
N GLU A 197 -13.83 21.79 -3.69
CA GLU A 197 -14.83 21.57 -2.63
C GLU A 197 -15.79 20.42 -2.92
N ASP A 198 -16.21 20.26 -4.18
CA ASP A 198 -17.10 19.16 -4.57
C ASP A 198 -16.39 17.81 -4.45
N GLU A 199 -15.11 17.73 -4.80
CA GLU A 199 -14.30 16.53 -4.58
C GLU A 199 -14.12 16.23 -3.09
N MET A 200 -13.89 17.25 -2.25
CA MET A 200 -13.82 17.07 -0.79
C MET A 200 -15.12 16.51 -0.23
N ARG A 201 -16.28 17.03 -0.67
CA ARG A 201 -17.60 16.49 -0.32
C ARG A 201 -17.74 15.03 -0.78
N SER A 202 -17.41 14.73 -2.03
CA SER A 202 -17.56 13.38 -2.58
C SER A 202 -16.64 12.34 -1.92
N VAL A 203 -15.38 12.68 -1.64
CA VAL A 203 -14.44 11.78 -0.93
C VAL A 203 -14.85 11.58 0.53
N ALA A 204 -15.31 12.64 1.21
CA ALA A 204 -15.85 12.50 2.57
C ALA A 204 -17.08 11.59 2.60
N ALA A 205 -18.01 11.74 1.65
CA ALA A 205 -19.19 10.88 1.54
C ALA A 205 -18.81 9.42 1.25
N TYR A 206 -17.83 9.20 0.37
CA TYR A 206 -17.32 7.87 0.04
C TYR A 206 -16.81 7.14 1.29
N PHE A 207 -15.92 7.76 2.08
CA PHE A 207 -15.33 7.12 3.25
C PHE A 207 -16.29 7.00 4.45
N ALA A 208 -17.22 7.96 4.61
CA ALA A 208 -18.28 7.85 5.61
C ALA A 208 -19.20 6.65 5.35
N ALA A 209 -19.42 6.30 4.08
CA ALA A 209 -20.21 5.13 3.69
C ALA A 209 -19.44 3.80 3.73
N GLN A 210 -18.11 3.81 3.90
CA GLN A 210 -17.33 2.57 3.93
C GLN A 210 -17.57 1.79 5.23
N PRO A 211 -17.68 0.44 5.15
CA PRO A 211 -17.81 -0.38 6.33
C PRO A 211 -16.57 -0.26 7.22
N VAL A 212 -16.78 -0.36 8.53
CA VAL A 212 -15.69 -0.45 9.49
C VAL A 212 -15.35 -1.92 9.68
N ALA A 213 -14.14 -2.33 9.35
CA ALA A 213 -13.72 -3.70 9.61
C ALA A 213 -13.64 -3.91 11.14
N SER A 214 -14.59 -4.65 11.71
CA SER A 214 -14.43 -5.30 13.00
C SER A 214 -13.54 -6.53 12.81
N THR A 215 -12.72 -6.87 13.80
CA THR A 215 -11.95 -8.12 13.82
C THR A 215 -12.85 -9.28 13.38
N PRO A 216 -12.49 -10.11 12.39
CA PRO A 216 -13.42 -11.12 11.88
C PRO A 216 -13.57 -12.27 12.89
N GLU A 217 -14.77 -12.46 13.41
CA GLU A 217 -15.29 -13.83 13.47
C GLU A 217 -15.58 -14.22 12.01
N GLY A 218 -14.99 -15.34 11.58
CA GLY A 218 -14.83 -15.79 10.20
C GLY A 218 -15.81 -15.25 9.15
N ILE A 219 -15.28 -14.57 8.15
CA ILE A 219 -16.01 -14.32 6.90
C ILE A 219 -16.12 -15.67 6.19
N ALA A 220 -17.32 -16.26 6.23
CA ALA A 220 -17.72 -17.28 5.30
C ALA A 220 -17.74 -16.64 3.90
N LEU A 221 -16.83 -17.08 3.04
CA LEU A 221 -16.95 -16.85 1.61
C LEU A 221 -18.10 -17.72 1.12
N ASP A 222 -19.24 -17.12 0.83
CA ASP A 222 -20.32 -17.76 0.08
C ASP A 222 -19.84 -17.98 -1.36
N VAL A 223 -19.11 -19.07 -1.55
CA VAL A 223 -18.98 -19.74 -2.84
C VAL A 223 -20.16 -20.69 -2.94
N PRO A 224 -21.00 -20.61 -4.00
CA PRO A 224 -22.03 -21.61 -4.23
C PRO A 224 -21.38 -22.97 -4.47
N ASP A 225 -21.45 -23.84 -3.47
CA ASP A 225 -21.11 -25.26 -3.60
C ASP A 225 -22.15 -25.98 -4.46
N GLY A 226 -21.67 -26.76 -5.44
CA GLY A 226 -22.52 -27.75 -6.10
C GLY A 226 -22.02 -28.26 -7.44
N ALA A 227 -20.98 -29.09 -7.46
CA ALA A 227 -21.04 -30.46 -8.01
C ALA A 227 -19.65 -31.14 -8.03
N SER A 228 -19.56 -32.26 -7.30
CA SER A 228 -18.39 -33.15 -7.17
C SER A 228 -18.19 -34.08 -8.40
N PRO A 229 -17.06 -34.81 -8.48
CA PRO A 229 -16.44 -35.22 -9.73
C PRO A 229 -16.86 -36.62 -10.23
N GLY A 230 -16.89 -36.77 -11.55
CA GLY A 230 -16.93 -38.05 -12.25
C GLY A 230 -15.81 -38.10 -13.29
N ALA A 231 -14.93 -39.07 -13.14
CA ALA A 231 -13.75 -39.31 -13.98
C ALA A 231 -14.10 -39.58 -15.46
N THR A 232 -13.21 -39.20 -16.38
CA THR A 232 -12.33 -40.11 -17.13
C THR A 232 -11.33 -39.30 -17.96
N HIS A 233 -10.06 -39.69 -17.93
CA HIS A 233 -9.05 -39.26 -18.88
C HIS A 233 -9.42 -39.80 -20.27
N GLU A 234 -9.73 -38.92 -21.22
CA GLU A 234 -9.74 -39.26 -22.64
C GLU A 234 -8.83 -38.27 -23.38
N SER A 235 -7.76 -38.83 -23.94
CA SER A 235 -6.77 -38.14 -24.74
C SER A 235 -7.43 -37.53 -25.98
N LEU A 236 -7.32 -36.22 -26.16
CA LEU A 236 -7.78 -35.56 -27.38
C LEU A 236 -6.87 -35.97 -28.56
N PRO A 237 -7.44 -36.47 -29.68
CA PRO A 237 -6.66 -36.73 -30.88
C PRO A 237 -6.30 -35.42 -31.58
N ALA A 238 -5.09 -35.35 -32.14
CA ALA A 238 -4.66 -34.21 -32.95
C ALA A 238 -5.52 -34.08 -34.22
N PRO A 239 -5.99 -32.87 -34.59
CA PRO A 239 -6.67 -32.70 -35.86
C PRO A 239 -5.66 -32.58 -37.00
N SER A 240 -5.83 -33.44 -38.02
CA SER A 240 -5.28 -33.24 -39.36
C SER A 240 -6.17 -32.27 -40.16
N PRO A 241 -5.64 -31.55 -41.16
CA PRO A 241 -6.27 -30.37 -41.70
C PRO A 241 -7.33 -30.75 -42.74
N THR A 242 -8.59 -30.40 -42.47
CA THR A 242 -9.64 -30.37 -43.49
C THR A 242 -10.17 -28.94 -43.63
N SER A 243 -9.76 -28.33 -44.74
CA SER A 243 -10.27 -27.07 -45.26
C SER A 243 -11.71 -27.25 -45.76
N ALA A 244 -12.70 -27.09 -44.88
CA ALA A 244 -14.08 -26.85 -45.29
C ALA A 244 -14.90 -26.32 -44.10
N GLY A 245 -15.28 -25.05 -44.15
CA GLY A 245 -16.32 -24.48 -43.29
C GLY A 245 -15.86 -23.57 -42.16
N LEU A 246 -14.97 -22.61 -42.43
CA LEU A 246 -14.85 -21.41 -41.58
C LEU A 246 -16.12 -20.57 -41.76
N GLN A 247 -17.17 -20.86 -40.99
CA GLN A 247 -18.10 -19.81 -40.61
C GLN A 247 -17.34 -18.89 -39.67
N SER A 248 -17.13 -17.65 -40.13
CA SER A 248 -16.38 -16.64 -39.40
C SER A 248 -17.07 -16.31 -38.08
N GLU A 249 -16.69 -16.99 -37.01
CA GLU A 249 -16.64 -16.31 -35.72
C GLU A 249 -15.71 -15.11 -35.93
N ARG A 250 -16.29 -13.91 -35.86
CA ARG A 250 -15.53 -12.66 -35.95
C ARG A 250 -14.49 -12.69 -34.84
N ILE A 251 -13.25 -13.04 -35.20
CA ILE A 251 -12.07 -12.50 -34.54
C ILE A 251 -12.33 -10.99 -34.44
N PRO A 252 -12.22 -10.35 -33.26
CA PRO A 252 -12.37 -8.91 -33.15
C PRO A 252 -11.54 -8.25 -34.24
N ASN A 253 -12.19 -7.49 -35.13
CA ASN A 253 -11.55 -6.93 -36.31
C ASN A 253 -10.30 -6.15 -35.87
N GLN A 254 -9.17 -6.49 -36.46
CA GLN A 254 -7.90 -5.79 -36.28
C GLN A 254 -7.90 -4.38 -36.91
N ASP A 255 -9.02 -3.99 -37.53
CA ASP A 255 -9.27 -2.70 -38.18
C ASP A 255 -9.77 -1.59 -37.22
N ASP A 256 -10.00 -1.90 -35.94
CA ASP A 256 -10.41 -0.92 -34.92
C ASP A 256 -9.24 -0.48 -34.01
N ILE A 257 -8.03 -0.33 -34.54
CA ILE A 257 -6.95 0.37 -33.82
C ILE A 257 -6.95 1.83 -34.27
N PRO A 258 -7.63 2.76 -33.56
CA PRO A 258 -7.50 4.18 -33.85
C PRO A 258 -6.03 4.58 -33.89
N ALA A 259 -5.65 5.33 -34.92
CA ALA A 259 -4.36 5.98 -34.96
C ALA A 259 -4.17 6.83 -33.69
N GLY A 260 -3.05 6.59 -32.98
CA GLY A 260 -2.43 7.44 -31.97
C GLY A 260 -3.39 8.24 -31.10
N ARG A 261 -3.64 7.81 -29.86
CA ARG A 261 -4.32 8.67 -28.88
C ARG A 261 -3.54 9.96 -28.69
N THR A 262 -4.24 11.10 -28.70
CA THR A 262 -3.62 12.41 -28.45
C THR A 262 -2.89 12.38 -27.10
N PRO A 263 -1.60 12.79 -27.06
CA PRO A 263 -0.88 12.92 -25.82
C PRO A 263 -1.57 13.86 -24.82
N ASP A 264 -1.26 13.69 -23.54
CA ASP A 264 -1.69 14.61 -22.50
C ASP A 264 -1.00 15.99 -22.63
N THR A 265 -1.31 16.89 -21.70
CA THR A 265 -0.75 18.26 -21.70
C THR A 265 0.76 18.30 -21.50
N GLN A 266 1.38 17.20 -21.05
CA GLN A 266 2.82 17.05 -20.87
C GLN A 266 3.48 16.30 -22.05
N GLY A 267 2.70 15.90 -23.05
CA GLY A 267 3.19 15.16 -24.22
C GLY A 267 3.32 13.66 -24.00
N TYR A 268 2.78 13.11 -22.91
CA TYR A 268 2.80 11.66 -22.66
C TYR A 268 1.57 10.97 -23.24
N PHE A 269 1.72 9.69 -23.59
CA PHE A 269 0.62 8.88 -24.07
C PHE A 269 -0.47 8.72 -22.99
N LYS A 270 -1.74 8.84 -23.40
CA LYS A 270 -2.90 8.70 -22.51
C LYS A 270 -3.56 7.32 -22.63
N PRO A 271 -3.43 6.41 -21.64
CA PRO A 271 -4.12 5.12 -21.67
C PRO A 271 -5.65 5.27 -21.61
N PRO A 272 -6.44 4.21 -21.92
CA PRO A 272 -7.90 4.18 -21.73
C PRO A 272 -8.35 4.64 -20.35
N SER A 273 -9.52 5.30 -20.28
CA SER A 273 -10.15 5.56 -18.99
C SER A 273 -10.40 4.23 -18.29
N ARG A 274 -10.36 4.24 -16.95
CA ARG A 274 -10.72 3.06 -16.14
C ARG A 274 -12.17 2.62 -16.40
N HIS A 275 -13.03 3.56 -16.78
CA HIS A 275 -14.44 3.33 -17.13
C HIS A 275 -14.63 2.80 -18.57
N ASP A 276 -13.61 2.86 -19.41
CA ASP A 276 -13.64 2.38 -20.81
C ASP A 276 -13.12 0.93 -20.93
N ARG A 277 -13.20 0.15 -19.86
CA ARG A 277 -12.80 -1.27 -19.91
C ARG A 277 -13.77 -2.01 -20.84
N PRO A 278 -13.27 -2.82 -21.80
CA PRO A 278 -14.13 -3.60 -22.68
C PRO A 278 -15.07 -4.52 -21.91
N GLU A 279 -16.22 -4.83 -22.49
CA GLU A 279 -17.13 -5.84 -21.97
C GLU A 279 -16.75 -7.26 -22.45
N GLY A 280 -17.37 -8.28 -21.86
CA GLY A 280 -17.20 -9.68 -22.25
C GLY A 280 -15.88 -10.32 -21.80
N PRO A 281 -15.55 -11.51 -22.32
CA PRO A 281 -14.44 -12.34 -21.82
C PRO A 281 -13.07 -11.65 -21.85
N PHE A 282 -12.82 -10.80 -22.85
CA PHE A 282 -11.58 -10.03 -22.90
C PHE A 282 -11.51 -8.99 -21.77
N GLY A 283 -12.62 -8.27 -21.54
CA GLY A 283 -12.77 -7.34 -20.42
C GLY A 283 -12.54 -7.97 -19.05
N GLU A 284 -13.01 -9.20 -18.86
CA GLU A 284 -12.79 -9.98 -17.63
C GLU A 284 -11.29 -10.28 -17.42
N MET A 285 -10.56 -10.60 -18.48
CA MET A 285 -9.11 -10.82 -18.40
C MET A 285 -8.34 -9.52 -18.14
N VAL A 286 -8.79 -8.39 -18.68
CA VAL A 286 -8.26 -7.05 -18.34
C VAL A 286 -8.48 -6.75 -16.85
N ALA A 287 -9.69 -6.99 -16.33
CA ALA A 287 -10.01 -6.79 -14.93
C ALA A 287 -9.19 -7.69 -14.00
N LEU A 288 -9.03 -8.97 -14.36
CA LEU A 288 -8.19 -9.92 -13.64
C LEU A 288 -6.72 -9.49 -13.67
N GLY A 289 -6.21 -9.04 -14.81
CA GLY A 289 -4.84 -8.54 -14.95
C GLY A 289 -4.58 -7.33 -14.07
N GLU A 290 -5.52 -6.40 -14.00
CA GLU A 290 -5.45 -5.24 -13.09
C GLU A 290 -5.47 -5.67 -11.61
N ALA A 291 -6.32 -6.63 -11.25
CA ALA A 291 -6.38 -7.18 -9.89
C ALA A 291 -5.04 -7.83 -9.51
N ILE A 292 -4.47 -8.67 -10.37
CA ILE A 292 -3.15 -9.29 -10.16
C ILE A 292 -2.05 -8.23 -10.08
N PHE A 293 -2.10 -7.17 -10.90
CA PHE A 293 -1.10 -6.09 -10.88
C PHE A 293 -1.12 -5.31 -9.56
N THR A 294 -2.31 -5.14 -8.96
CA THR A 294 -2.49 -4.38 -7.71
C THR A 294 -2.33 -5.22 -6.45
N GLN A 295 -2.58 -6.52 -6.52
CA GLN A 295 -2.62 -7.46 -5.40
C GLN A 295 -1.75 -8.68 -5.68
N THR A 296 -0.57 -8.49 -6.28
CA THR A 296 0.24 -9.60 -6.80
C THR A 296 0.60 -10.62 -5.71
N ASP A 297 0.90 -10.15 -4.49
CA ASP A 297 1.27 -10.97 -3.34
C ASP A 297 0.10 -11.70 -2.67
N THR A 298 -1.14 -11.25 -2.86
CA THR A 298 -2.32 -11.82 -2.18
C THR A 298 -3.35 -12.43 -3.13
N HIS A 299 -3.30 -12.12 -4.43
CA HIS A 299 -4.28 -12.61 -5.39
C HIS A 299 -4.07 -14.11 -5.65
N PRO A 300 -5.11 -14.97 -5.55
CA PRO A 300 -4.95 -16.43 -5.59
C PRO A 300 -4.23 -16.98 -6.83
N GLN A 301 -4.35 -16.31 -7.97
CA GLN A 301 -3.69 -16.71 -9.22
C GLN A 301 -2.17 -16.42 -9.25
N SER A 302 -1.69 -15.41 -8.51
CA SER A 302 -0.30 -14.96 -8.55
C SER A 302 0.46 -15.21 -7.26
N ALA A 303 -0.20 -15.16 -6.10
CA ALA A 303 0.41 -15.33 -4.79
C ALA A 303 1.30 -16.58 -4.65
N PRO A 304 0.95 -17.76 -5.23
CA PRO A 304 1.84 -18.92 -5.18
C PRO A 304 3.23 -18.68 -5.80
N HIS A 305 3.36 -17.70 -6.70
CA HIS A 305 4.57 -17.34 -7.43
C HIS A 305 5.28 -16.09 -6.87
N VAL A 306 4.83 -15.56 -5.73
CA VAL A 306 5.43 -14.39 -5.08
C VAL A 306 6.09 -14.82 -3.77
N GLY A 307 7.41 -14.62 -3.66
CA GLY A 307 8.19 -14.99 -2.47
C GLY A 307 8.44 -13.85 -1.51
N ASN A 308 7.86 -12.68 -1.76
CA ASN A 308 8.10 -11.47 -0.98
C ASN A 308 6.81 -10.66 -0.74
N GLY A 309 6.92 -9.42 -0.24
CA GLY A 309 5.77 -8.57 0.12
C GLY A 309 5.44 -7.50 -0.91
N LEU A 310 5.77 -7.72 -2.19
CA LEU A 310 5.65 -6.72 -3.25
C LEU A 310 4.52 -7.02 -4.24
N THR A 311 4.06 -5.95 -4.88
CA THR A 311 3.09 -5.95 -5.96
C THR A 311 3.65 -5.16 -7.14
N CYS A 312 3.18 -5.43 -8.36
CA CYS A 312 3.63 -4.69 -9.55
C CYS A 312 3.43 -3.17 -9.39
N ARG A 313 2.30 -2.75 -8.79
CA ARG A 313 1.99 -1.34 -8.55
C ARG A 313 2.97 -0.61 -7.62
N ASN A 314 3.80 -1.31 -6.84
CA ASN A 314 4.75 -0.66 -5.94
C ASN A 314 5.89 0.06 -6.70
N CYS A 315 6.22 -0.40 -7.90
CA CYS A 315 7.23 0.23 -8.76
C CYS A 315 6.62 0.86 -10.03
N HIS A 316 5.45 0.36 -10.43
CA HIS A 316 4.71 0.82 -11.60
C HIS A 316 3.48 1.60 -11.15
N LEU A 317 3.68 2.88 -10.84
CA LEU A 317 2.66 3.73 -10.20
C LEU A 317 1.43 3.97 -11.10
N ASP A 318 0.33 4.37 -10.45
CA ASP A 318 -1.01 4.42 -11.04
C ASP A 318 -1.39 3.09 -11.73
N THR A 319 -0.98 1.97 -11.13
CA THR A 319 -1.19 0.62 -11.69
C THR A 319 -0.60 0.48 -13.10
N GLY A 320 0.61 1.00 -13.31
CA GLY A 320 1.31 0.92 -14.58
C GLY A 320 0.89 1.96 -15.63
N ARG A 321 0.16 3.00 -15.22
CA ARG A 321 -0.27 4.08 -16.11
C ARG A 321 0.66 5.30 -16.09
N LEU A 322 1.35 5.54 -14.97
CA LEU A 322 2.11 6.77 -14.76
C LEU A 322 3.37 6.82 -15.64
N ALA A 323 3.48 7.89 -16.43
CA ALA A 323 4.69 8.21 -17.18
C ALA A 323 5.90 8.38 -16.24
N SER A 324 7.08 7.98 -16.70
CA SER A 324 8.34 8.02 -15.94
C SER A 324 8.33 7.17 -14.65
N SER A 325 7.35 6.26 -14.52
CA SER A 325 7.29 5.20 -13.51
C SER A 325 7.25 3.82 -14.17
N ALA A 326 7.99 3.66 -15.27
CA ALA A 326 8.00 2.46 -16.10
C ALA A 326 6.59 1.99 -16.50
N PRO A 327 5.82 2.82 -17.22
CA PRO A 327 4.44 2.50 -17.57
C PRO A 327 4.32 1.30 -18.50
N MET A 328 3.24 0.55 -18.34
CA MET A 328 2.96 -0.68 -19.08
C MET A 328 2.61 -0.42 -20.55
N TRP A 329 1.96 0.70 -20.85
CA TRP A 329 1.64 1.08 -22.23
C TRP A 329 2.90 1.28 -23.09
N ALA A 330 3.97 1.83 -22.51
CA ALA A 330 5.26 1.98 -23.20
C ALA A 330 5.99 0.64 -23.35
N ALA A 331 5.81 -0.27 -22.38
CA ALA A 331 6.40 -1.59 -22.44
C ALA A 331 5.79 -2.40 -23.58
N TRP A 332 4.46 -2.41 -23.75
CA TRP A 332 3.78 -3.20 -24.79
C TRP A 332 4.39 -3.03 -26.18
N VAL A 333 4.54 -1.79 -26.62
CA VAL A 333 5.03 -1.47 -27.98
C VAL A 333 6.55 -1.65 -28.14
N SER A 334 7.27 -1.87 -27.03
CA SER A 334 8.73 -1.96 -27.03
C SER A 334 9.28 -3.37 -27.18
N TYR A 335 8.45 -4.41 -27.03
CA TYR A 335 8.84 -5.82 -27.13
C TYR A 335 8.27 -6.48 -28.39
N PRO A 336 8.94 -7.49 -28.98
CA PRO A 336 10.20 -8.12 -28.54
C PRO A 336 11.42 -7.19 -28.59
N ALA A 337 12.40 -7.41 -27.70
CA ALA A 337 13.61 -6.60 -27.62
C ALA A 337 14.83 -7.40 -27.16
N TYR A 338 15.99 -7.10 -27.77
CA TYR A 338 17.27 -7.60 -27.24
C TYR A 338 17.54 -6.99 -25.87
N ARG A 339 18.01 -7.82 -24.93
CA ARG A 339 18.27 -7.47 -23.54
C ARG A 339 19.67 -7.94 -23.17
N ALA A 340 20.57 -7.01 -22.86
CA ALA A 340 21.92 -7.35 -22.43
C ALA A 340 21.94 -8.30 -21.21
N LYS A 341 21.03 -8.08 -20.25
CA LYS A 341 20.89 -8.93 -19.05
C LYS A 341 20.69 -10.41 -19.35
N SER A 342 19.92 -10.75 -20.39
CA SER A 342 19.57 -12.13 -20.75
C SER A 342 20.35 -12.62 -21.98
N ASN A 343 21.15 -11.75 -22.61
CA ASN A 343 21.90 -12.00 -23.84
C ASN A 343 21.05 -12.64 -24.96
N ARG A 344 19.77 -12.24 -25.05
CA ARG A 344 18.82 -12.75 -26.05
C ARG A 344 17.73 -11.72 -26.35
N VAL A 345 16.89 -12.02 -27.34
CA VAL A 345 15.63 -11.31 -27.57
C VAL A 345 14.58 -11.83 -26.59
N ASP A 346 14.07 -10.94 -25.74
CA ASP A 346 12.98 -11.23 -24.82
C ASP A 346 11.64 -10.81 -25.42
N THR A 347 10.60 -11.59 -25.12
CA THR A 347 9.20 -11.21 -25.33
C THR A 347 8.69 -10.45 -24.11
N LEU A 348 7.51 -9.83 -24.22
CA LEU A 348 6.88 -9.25 -23.03
C LEU A 348 6.54 -10.33 -21.99
N THR A 349 6.16 -11.53 -22.43
CA THR A 349 5.96 -12.72 -21.59
C THR A 349 7.21 -13.08 -20.79
N SER A 350 8.37 -13.24 -21.45
CA SER A 350 9.61 -13.57 -20.73
C SER A 350 10.07 -12.42 -19.82
N ARG A 351 9.75 -11.17 -20.19
CA ARG A 351 9.96 -10.01 -19.33
C ARG A 351 9.11 -10.06 -18.06
N LEU A 352 7.83 -10.40 -18.16
CA LEU A 352 6.92 -10.56 -17.02
C LEU A 352 7.39 -11.69 -16.09
N GLN A 353 7.77 -12.84 -16.65
CA GLN A 353 8.35 -13.94 -15.86
C GLN A 353 9.62 -13.50 -15.14
N GLY A 354 10.49 -12.72 -15.80
CA GLY A 354 11.66 -12.12 -15.16
C GLY A 354 11.28 -11.18 -14.00
N CYS A 355 10.21 -10.40 -14.11
CA CYS A 355 9.71 -9.60 -12.99
C CYS A 355 9.30 -10.48 -11.80
N PHE A 356 8.65 -11.62 -12.04
CA PHE A 356 8.35 -12.58 -10.98
C PHE A 356 9.63 -13.18 -10.36
N SER A 357 10.57 -13.64 -11.18
CA SER A 357 11.83 -14.24 -10.70
C SER A 357 12.65 -13.27 -9.84
N TYR A 358 12.72 -12.00 -10.23
CA TYR A 358 13.60 -11.03 -9.60
C TYR A 358 12.86 -10.12 -8.61
N SER A 359 11.94 -9.30 -9.12
CA SER A 359 11.26 -8.30 -8.31
C SER A 359 10.31 -8.93 -7.31
N MET A 360 9.58 -9.99 -7.69
CA MET A 360 8.64 -10.70 -6.80
C MET A 360 9.28 -11.89 -6.07
N ASN A 361 10.58 -12.11 -6.28
CA ASN A 361 11.38 -13.14 -5.63
C ASN A 361 10.76 -14.55 -5.68
N ALA A 362 10.33 -15.00 -6.86
CA ALA A 362 9.60 -16.27 -7.01
C ALA A 362 10.36 -17.51 -6.46
N GLN A 363 11.69 -17.48 -6.33
CA GLN A 363 12.45 -18.59 -5.76
C GLN A 363 12.06 -18.93 -4.30
N ASP A 364 11.60 -17.93 -3.54
CA ASP A 364 11.16 -18.09 -2.14
C ASP A 364 9.62 -18.16 -2.03
N SER A 365 8.91 -18.25 -3.17
CA SER A 365 7.46 -18.45 -3.18
C SER A 365 7.09 -19.89 -2.88
N VAL A 366 5.78 -20.15 -2.74
CA VAL A 366 5.26 -21.52 -2.56
C VAL A 366 5.60 -22.42 -3.76
N SER A 367 5.52 -21.88 -4.98
CA SER A 367 5.88 -22.62 -6.19
C SER A 367 7.39 -22.71 -6.44
N GLY A 368 8.20 -21.80 -5.86
CA GLY A 368 9.64 -21.68 -6.14
C GLY A 368 9.98 -21.19 -7.55
N THR A 369 8.98 -20.85 -8.36
CA THR A 369 9.12 -20.54 -9.80
C THR A 369 8.16 -19.44 -10.24
N PRO A 370 8.52 -18.64 -11.26
CA PRO A 370 7.58 -17.70 -11.86
C PRO A 370 6.40 -18.45 -12.53
N PRO A 371 5.26 -17.78 -12.81
CA PRO A 371 4.14 -18.41 -13.50
C PRO A 371 4.53 -18.87 -14.92
N ASP A 372 3.88 -19.94 -15.39
CA ASP A 372 4.07 -20.45 -16.75
C ASP A 372 3.65 -19.41 -17.80
N ALA A 373 4.32 -19.46 -18.96
CA ALA A 373 4.22 -18.43 -20.00
C ALA A 373 2.82 -18.26 -20.58
N ASP A 374 2.03 -19.33 -20.63
CA ASP A 374 0.65 -19.41 -21.09
C ASP A 374 -0.37 -19.53 -19.94
N SER A 375 0.09 -19.42 -18.69
CA SER A 375 -0.80 -19.44 -17.52
C SER A 375 -1.83 -18.31 -17.56
N LYS A 376 -2.98 -18.55 -16.93
CA LYS A 376 -4.04 -17.54 -16.78
C LYS A 376 -3.50 -16.24 -16.17
N THR A 377 -2.56 -16.32 -15.24
CA THR A 377 -1.87 -15.18 -14.62
C THR A 377 -1.15 -14.32 -15.65
N ILE A 378 -0.31 -14.92 -16.49
CA ILE A 378 0.45 -14.17 -17.50
C ILE A 378 -0.46 -13.65 -18.60
N VAL A 379 -1.42 -14.44 -19.06
CA VAL A 379 -2.39 -14.00 -20.09
C VAL A 379 -3.25 -12.83 -19.59
N ALA A 380 -3.67 -12.83 -18.32
CA ALA A 380 -4.42 -11.72 -17.73
C ALA A 380 -3.57 -10.45 -17.64
N LEU A 381 -2.33 -10.56 -17.15
CA LEU A 381 -1.39 -9.44 -17.12
C LEU A 381 -1.13 -8.87 -18.52
N LEU A 382 -0.89 -9.72 -19.52
CA LEU A 382 -0.71 -9.30 -20.91
C LEU A 382 -1.96 -8.61 -21.46
N SER A 383 -3.16 -9.12 -21.16
CA SER A 383 -4.43 -8.53 -21.57
C SER A 383 -4.60 -7.12 -21.00
N TYR A 384 -4.27 -6.93 -19.72
CA TYR A 384 -4.28 -5.61 -19.07
C TYR A 384 -3.27 -4.66 -19.70
N VAL A 385 -2.02 -5.10 -19.88
CA VAL A 385 -0.94 -4.28 -20.47
C VAL A 385 -1.26 -3.89 -21.92
N TYR A 386 -1.82 -4.82 -22.71
CA TYR A 386 -2.31 -4.55 -24.06
C TYR A 386 -3.40 -3.47 -24.05
N TRP A 387 -4.40 -3.61 -23.18
CA TRP A 387 -5.47 -2.62 -23.09
C TRP A 387 -4.93 -1.25 -22.71
N LEU A 388 -4.01 -1.15 -21.74
CA LEU A 388 -3.36 0.12 -21.41
C LEU A 388 -2.67 0.77 -22.62
N ALA A 389 -2.15 -0.03 -23.56
CA ALA A 389 -1.47 0.41 -24.77
C ALA A 389 -2.39 0.67 -25.97
N THR A 390 -3.72 0.69 -25.79
CA THR A 390 -4.69 0.87 -26.90
C THR A 390 -4.41 2.15 -27.70
N GLY A 391 -3.98 2.00 -28.96
CA GLY A 391 -3.64 3.11 -29.85
C GLY A 391 -2.18 3.62 -29.74
N ALA A 392 -1.33 2.95 -28.96
CA ALA A 392 0.10 3.23 -28.94
C ALA A 392 0.80 2.65 -30.20
N PRO A 393 1.78 3.36 -30.79
CA PRO A 393 2.44 2.93 -32.02
C PRO A 393 3.36 1.73 -31.81
N THR A 394 3.02 0.58 -32.40
CA THR A 394 3.84 -0.65 -32.32
C THR A 394 5.27 -0.39 -32.80
N GLY A 395 6.26 -0.78 -32.01
CA GLY A 395 7.68 -0.64 -32.32
C GLY A 395 8.30 0.69 -31.89
N ASP A 396 7.51 1.68 -31.44
CA ASP A 396 8.05 2.94 -30.92
C ASP A 396 8.69 2.73 -29.54
N ARG A 397 10.01 2.58 -29.55
CA ARG A 397 10.82 2.43 -28.35
C ARG A 397 11.18 3.78 -27.71
N SER A 398 10.87 4.89 -28.37
CA SER A 398 11.16 6.26 -27.93
C SER A 398 9.95 6.99 -27.37
N ILE A 399 8.82 6.29 -27.19
CA ILE A 399 7.60 6.89 -26.66
C ILE A 399 7.88 7.65 -25.35
N PRO A 400 7.56 8.96 -25.28
CA PRO A 400 7.86 9.79 -24.10
C PRO A 400 7.26 9.20 -22.82
N GLY A 401 8.00 9.27 -21.71
CA GLY A 401 7.56 8.74 -20.41
C GLY A 401 7.83 7.24 -20.21
N ARG A 402 8.47 6.56 -21.16
CA ARG A 402 8.93 5.18 -21.00
C ARG A 402 9.98 5.07 -19.89
N GLY A 403 9.92 4.00 -19.10
CA GLY A 403 10.92 3.69 -18.09
C GLY A 403 10.89 4.65 -16.91
N PHE A 404 12.01 4.76 -16.19
CA PHE A 404 12.25 5.85 -15.25
C PHE A 404 13.05 6.91 -15.97
N ALA A 405 12.76 8.19 -15.74
CA ALA A 405 13.54 9.26 -16.34
C ALA A 405 14.93 9.31 -15.70
N ASP A 406 15.96 9.31 -16.53
CA ASP A 406 17.35 9.36 -16.07
C ASP A 406 17.63 10.67 -15.34
N ILE A 407 18.50 10.59 -14.34
CA ILE A 407 18.94 11.73 -13.55
C ILE A 407 20.46 11.83 -13.62
N GLN A 408 20.98 13.03 -13.47
CA GLN A 408 22.42 13.25 -13.57
C GLN A 408 23.11 12.69 -12.32
N GLU A 409 24.18 11.91 -12.52
CA GLU A 409 25.06 11.54 -11.40
C GLU A 409 25.76 12.80 -10.86
N PRO A 410 25.73 13.04 -9.53
CA PRO A 410 26.36 14.21 -8.95
C PRO A 410 27.89 14.15 -9.07
N ALA A 411 28.52 15.32 -9.29
CA ALA A 411 29.97 15.41 -9.45
C ALA A 411 30.75 14.94 -8.21
N ASP A 412 30.17 15.09 -7.02
CA ASP A 412 30.76 14.68 -5.75
C ASP A 412 30.42 13.22 -5.37
N GLY A 413 29.78 12.47 -6.28
CA GLY A 413 29.30 11.11 -6.05
C GLY A 413 28.11 11.04 -5.08
N TYR A 414 27.90 9.87 -4.47
CA TYR A 414 26.78 9.58 -3.57
C TYR A 414 27.26 9.02 -2.22
N ASP A 415 26.48 9.27 -1.16
CA ASP A 415 26.84 8.93 0.21
C ASP A 415 25.66 8.31 0.98
N ALA A 416 25.86 7.07 1.45
CA ALA A 416 24.84 6.32 2.17
C ALA A 416 24.49 6.89 3.55
N LYS A 417 25.39 7.62 4.22
CA LYS A 417 25.11 8.26 5.53
C LYS A 417 24.26 9.51 5.36
N ARG A 418 24.50 10.30 4.31
CA ARG A 418 23.57 11.37 3.91
C ARG A 418 22.21 10.79 3.55
N GLY A 419 22.20 9.68 2.81
CA GLY A 419 21.00 8.92 2.47
C GLY A 419 20.24 8.43 3.70
N GLU A 420 20.92 7.93 4.72
CA GLU A 420 20.31 7.47 5.99
C GLU A 420 19.56 8.61 6.70
N ALA A 421 20.18 9.80 6.78
CA ALA A 421 19.57 10.97 7.40
C ALA A 421 18.30 11.41 6.63
N LEU A 422 18.38 11.45 5.29
CA LEU A 422 17.25 11.75 4.42
C LEU A 422 16.13 10.70 4.56
N TYR A 423 16.50 9.42 4.66
CA TYR A 423 15.56 8.31 4.80
C TYR A 423 14.76 8.43 6.09
N ARG A 424 15.43 8.63 7.22
CA ARG A 424 14.78 8.84 8.53
C ARG A 424 13.83 10.03 8.51
N GLN A 425 14.23 11.11 7.84
CA GLN A 425 13.43 12.32 7.77
C GLN A 425 12.18 12.16 6.89
N ASN A 426 12.31 11.52 5.73
CA ASN A 426 11.33 11.65 4.65
C ASN A 426 10.66 10.34 4.22
N CYS A 427 11.23 9.18 4.58
CA CYS A 427 10.84 7.89 4.02
C CYS A 427 10.39 6.88 5.09
N ALA A 428 11.07 6.85 6.23
CA ALA A 428 10.84 5.88 7.32
C ALA A 428 9.41 5.91 7.86
N ILE A 429 8.72 7.04 7.75
CA ILE A 429 7.32 7.16 8.17
C ILE A 429 6.36 6.23 7.40
N CYS A 430 6.69 5.93 6.15
CA CYS A 430 5.94 5.00 5.30
C CYS A 430 6.61 3.62 5.27
N HIS A 431 7.92 3.59 5.02
CA HIS A 431 8.66 2.35 4.76
C HIS A 431 9.23 1.69 6.03
N GLY A 432 9.04 2.30 7.19
CA GLY A 432 9.56 1.84 8.49
C GLY A 432 11.04 2.19 8.68
N GLU A 433 11.47 2.32 9.94
CA GLU A 433 12.87 2.62 10.29
C GLU A 433 13.86 1.58 9.74
N GLN A 434 13.42 0.33 9.62
CA GLN A 434 14.20 -0.79 9.09
C GLN A 434 13.79 -1.20 7.67
N GLY A 435 13.08 -0.33 6.93
CA GLY A 435 12.73 -0.57 5.53
C GLY A 435 11.78 -1.75 5.30
N ALA A 436 11.13 -2.27 6.34
CA ALA A 436 10.25 -3.44 6.28
C ALA A 436 8.89 -3.16 5.63
N GLY A 437 8.58 -1.90 5.32
CA GLY A 437 7.28 -1.48 4.80
C GLY A 437 6.16 -1.55 5.84
N ALA A 438 4.91 -1.48 5.38
CA ALA A 438 3.74 -1.65 6.21
C ALA A 438 2.63 -2.39 5.46
N LYS A 439 1.94 -3.27 6.20
CA LYS A 439 0.78 -4.04 5.71
C LYS A 439 -0.47 -3.74 6.51
N LYS A 440 -1.62 -3.96 5.90
CA LYS A 440 -2.94 -3.98 6.54
C LYS A 440 -3.71 -5.20 6.04
N ASP A 441 -4.07 -6.10 6.95
CA ASP A 441 -4.80 -7.34 6.66
C ASP A 441 -4.12 -8.11 5.50
N ASP A 442 -2.82 -8.36 5.65
CA ASP A 442 -1.88 -8.97 4.67
C ASP A 442 -1.62 -8.21 3.37
N VAL A 443 -2.41 -7.19 3.06
CA VAL A 443 -2.21 -6.32 1.89
C VAL A 443 -1.05 -5.35 2.14
N SER A 444 -0.07 -5.38 1.24
CA SER A 444 1.04 -4.42 1.21
C SER A 444 0.54 -3.00 0.87
N VAL A 445 0.73 -2.06 1.81
CA VAL A 445 0.39 -0.64 1.62
C VAL A 445 1.65 0.14 1.28
N PHE A 446 2.68 0.03 2.11
CA PHE A 446 4.01 0.57 1.82
C PHE A 446 4.98 -0.59 1.62
N PRO A 447 5.67 -0.66 0.47
CA PRO A 447 6.52 -1.80 0.17
C PRO A 447 7.77 -1.85 1.06
N PRO A 448 8.24 -3.05 1.44
CA PRO A 448 9.58 -3.23 1.97
C PRO A 448 10.65 -2.85 0.93
N LEU A 449 11.63 -2.06 1.35
CA LEU A 449 12.69 -1.54 0.48
C LEU A 449 13.96 -2.40 0.51
N TRP A 450 14.19 -3.11 1.61
CA TRP A 450 15.25 -4.11 1.77
C TRP A 450 14.80 -5.20 2.74
N GLY A 451 15.71 -6.13 3.07
CA GLY A 451 15.41 -7.28 3.92
C GLY A 451 14.60 -8.36 3.19
N PRO A 452 14.21 -9.43 3.91
CA PRO A 452 13.76 -10.68 3.30
C PRO A 452 12.44 -10.61 2.54
N LYS A 453 11.68 -9.52 2.71
CA LYS A 453 10.39 -9.32 2.03
C LYS A 453 10.46 -8.30 0.90
N SER A 454 11.63 -7.79 0.56
CA SER A 454 11.83 -6.88 -0.58
C SER A 454 12.17 -7.62 -1.88
N TYR A 455 12.46 -6.88 -2.95
CA TYR A 455 12.97 -7.42 -4.20
C TYR A 455 14.37 -8.03 -4.00
N ASN A 456 14.75 -9.02 -4.80
CA ASN A 456 16.01 -9.72 -4.64
C ASN A 456 17.18 -9.03 -5.35
N TRP A 457 18.40 -9.52 -5.12
CA TRP A 457 19.62 -9.02 -5.74
C TRP A 457 19.65 -9.13 -7.27
N GLY A 458 18.75 -9.88 -7.91
CA GLY A 458 18.62 -9.88 -9.36
C GLY A 458 17.69 -8.79 -9.90
N ALA A 459 16.96 -8.04 -9.08
CA ALA A 459 15.95 -7.09 -9.53
C ALA A 459 16.55 -5.73 -9.91
N GLY A 460 16.21 -5.15 -11.07
CA GLY A 460 16.83 -3.89 -11.52
C GLY A 460 16.77 -2.72 -10.52
N MET A 461 15.84 -2.72 -9.57
CA MET A 461 15.74 -1.72 -8.50
C MET A 461 16.88 -1.79 -7.47
N HIS A 462 17.70 -2.86 -7.44
CA HIS A 462 18.91 -2.91 -6.60
C HIS A 462 20.05 -2.03 -7.15
N ALA A 463 19.99 -1.64 -8.43
CA ALA A 463 21.00 -0.79 -9.06
C ALA A 463 20.78 0.68 -8.66
N LEU A 464 21.88 1.38 -8.36
CA LEU A 464 21.81 2.70 -7.74
C LEU A 464 21.19 3.76 -8.65
N ASP A 465 21.54 3.76 -9.92
CA ASP A 465 21.00 4.66 -10.96
C ASP A 465 19.48 4.49 -11.12
N THR A 466 19.03 3.24 -11.20
CA THR A 466 17.64 2.87 -11.42
C THR A 466 16.79 3.28 -10.22
N ALA A 467 17.24 2.99 -9.00
CA ALA A 467 16.54 3.40 -7.79
C ALA A 467 16.56 4.91 -7.59
N ALA A 468 17.68 5.59 -7.87
CA ALA A 468 17.78 7.04 -7.75
C ALA A 468 16.83 7.75 -8.74
N ALA A 469 16.79 7.31 -10.01
CA ALA A 469 15.83 7.79 -11.01
C ALA A 469 14.38 7.59 -10.55
N PHE A 470 14.03 6.40 -10.04
CA PHE A 470 12.70 6.14 -9.51
C PHE A 470 12.36 7.08 -8.34
N ILE A 471 13.25 7.19 -7.34
CA ILE A 471 13.07 8.02 -6.14
C ILE A 471 12.86 9.48 -6.53
N ARG A 472 13.72 10.03 -7.39
CA ARG A 472 13.71 11.45 -7.79
C ARG A 472 12.38 11.90 -8.40
N HIS A 473 11.74 11.01 -9.15
CA HIS A 473 10.53 11.33 -9.91
C HIS A 473 9.23 10.90 -9.21
N ASN A 474 9.31 9.89 -8.34
CA ASN A 474 8.12 9.21 -7.82
C ASN A 474 8.00 9.25 -6.29
N MET A 475 9.05 9.69 -5.57
CA MET A 475 9.09 9.74 -4.12
C MET A 475 9.50 11.13 -3.57
N PRO A 476 9.03 11.50 -2.36
CA PRO A 476 7.97 10.84 -1.60
C PRO A 476 6.62 10.87 -2.32
N LEU A 477 5.78 9.87 -2.05
CA LEU A 477 4.50 9.67 -2.75
C LEU A 477 3.65 10.94 -2.74
N GLY A 478 3.17 11.37 -3.90
CA GLY A 478 2.35 12.57 -4.07
C GLY A 478 3.12 13.89 -4.05
N GLY A 479 4.45 13.89 -3.91
CA GLY A 479 5.30 15.06 -4.13
C GLY A 479 5.19 16.16 -3.10
N SER A 480 4.86 15.83 -1.84
CA SER A 480 4.83 16.79 -0.72
C SER A 480 6.20 17.40 -0.44
N ILE A 481 7.28 16.70 -0.81
CA ILE A 481 8.67 17.13 -0.70
C ILE A 481 9.30 16.98 -2.09
N LYS A 482 10.12 17.96 -2.49
CA LYS A 482 10.90 17.89 -3.71
C LYS A 482 12.33 17.48 -3.36
N LEU A 483 12.70 16.26 -3.72
CA LEU A 483 14.08 15.78 -3.63
C LEU A 483 14.92 16.35 -4.78
N THR A 484 16.18 16.65 -4.50
CA THR A 484 17.18 16.94 -5.52
C THR A 484 17.74 15.64 -6.11
N ASP A 485 18.48 15.75 -7.21
CA ASP A 485 19.16 14.58 -7.81
C ASP A 485 20.17 13.99 -6.81
N GLN A 486 20.93 14.83 -6.09
CA GLN A 486 21.84 14.39 -5.02
C GLN A 486 21.10 13.60 -3.93
N ASP A 487 19.95 14.12 -3.45
CA ASP A 487 19.16 13.43 -2.41
C ASP A 487 18.74 12.03 -2.89
N ALA A 488 18.32 11.92 -4.15
CA ALA A 488 17.86 10.65 -4.72
C ALA A 488 18.99 9.62 -4.85
N TRP A 489 20.18 10.05 -5.26
CA TRP A 489 21.37 9.20 -5.31
C TRP A 489 21.84 8.77 -3.92
N ASP A 490 21.88 9.68 -2.95
CA ASP A 490 22.24 9.37 -1.57
C ASP A 490 21.23 8.38 -0.94
N LEU A 491 19.92 8.62 -1.13
CA LEU A 491 18.86 7.71 -0.68
C LEU A 491 18.97 6.32 -1.33
N SER A 492 19.24 6.26 -2.63
CA SER A 492 19.47 5.01 -3.36
C SER A 492 20.67 4.25 -2.80
N ALA A 493 21.80 4.93 -2.58
CA ALA A 493 22.99 4.35 -1.97
C ALA A 493 22.70 3.78 -0.58
N PHE A 494 21.94 4.48 0.25
CA PHE A 494 21.50 3.97 1.55
C PHE A 494 20.61 2.73 1.43
N ILE A 495 19.53 2.81 0.65
CA ILE A 495 18.54 1.73 0.51
C ILE A 495 19.20 0.45 -0.02
N ASN A 496 20.05 0.57 -1.04
CA ASN A 496 20.68 -0.56 -1.69
C ASN A 496 22.02 -1.00 -1.06
N SER A 497 22.43 -0.38 0.05
CA SER A 497 23.52 -0.87 0.91
C SER A 497 23.06 -1.89 1.98
N HIS A 498 21.83 -2.39 1.87
CA HIS A 498 21.25 -3.38 2.78
C HIS A 498 21.06 -4.73 2.09
N GLU A 499 21.14 -5.81 2.88
CA GLU A 499 20.82 -7.15 2.39
C GLU A 499 19.37 -7.33 1.99
N ARG A 500 19.16 -8.23 1.03
CA ARG A 500 17.88 -8.61 0.44
C ARG A 500 17.97 -10.06 -0.06
N PRO A 501 16.88 -10.70 -0.51
CA PRO A 501 16.97 -12.08 -0.98
C PRO A 501 18.02 -12.26 -2.08
N GLN A 502 18.66 -13.42 -2.09
CA GLN A 502 19.77 -13.75 -2.99
C GLN A 502 19.36 -13.67 -4.47
N ASP A 503 20.31 -13.38 -5.37
CA ASP A 503 20.07 -13.46 -6.81
C ASP A 503 19.71 -14.92 -7.20
N PRO A 504 18.61 -15.15 -7.94
CA PRO A 504 18.25 -16.49 -8.43
C PRO A 504 19.30 -17.17 -9.32
N ARG A 505 20.30 -16.42 -9.77
CA ARG A 505 21.43 -16.89 -10.58
C ARG A 505 22.67 -17.18 -9.74
N PHE A 506 22.59 -17.09 -8.41
CA PHE A 506 23.70 -17.35 -7.50
C PHE A 506 24.31 -18.72 -7.75
N THR A 507 25.62 -18.77 -7.94
CA THR A 507 26.35 -19.99 -8.32
C THR A 507 26.72 -20.87 -7.13
N GLY A 508 26.47 -20.40 -5.90
CA GLY A 508 27.06 -20.94 -4.68
C GLY A 508 28.31 -20.16 -4.25
N ASP A 509 28.87 -19.32 -5.13
CA ASP A 509 30.02 -18.46 -4.86
C ASP A 509 29.71 -16.99 -5.18
N LEU A 510 29.99 -16.12 -4.22
CA LEU A 510 29.65 -14.70 -4.31
C LEU A 510 30.49 -13.96 -5.36
N ALA A 511 31.79 -14.23 -5.40
CA ALA A 511 32.72 -13.56 -6.31
C ALA A 511 32.45 -13.95 -7.77
N GLU A 512 32.18 -15.24 -8.00
CA GLU A 512 31.79 -15.75 -9.31
C GLU A 512 30.44 -15.16 -9.76
N THR A 513 29.45 -15.14 -8.87
CA THR A 513 28.13 -14.54 -9.16
C THR A 513 28.28 -13.06 -9.50
N ALA A 514 29.08 -12.32 -8.73
CA ALA A 514 29.35 -10.92 -8.97
C ALA A 514 30.01 -10.68 -10.33
N GLN A 515 31.05 -11.46 -10.66
CA GLN A 515 31.75 -11.38 -11.94
C GLN A 515 30.84 -11.66 -13.14
N ARG A 516 29.95 -12.65 -13.02
CA ARG A 516 29.07 -13.08 -14.12
C ARG A 516 27.88 -12.14 -14.34
N TYR A 517 27.33 -11.57 -13.28
CA TYR A 517 26.01 -10.92 -13.34
C TYR A 517 25.94 -9.50 -12.79
N HIS A 518 26.97 -9.03 -12.07
CA HIS A 518 26.98 -7.77 -11.32
C HIS A 518 28.18 -6.85 -11.66
N GLY A 519 28.67 -6.88 -12.90
CA GLY A 519 29.79 -6.04 -13.34
C GLY A 519 29.46 -4.57 -13.61
N GLY A 520 28.28 -4.08 -13.22
CA GLY A 520 27.83 -2.72 -13.51
C GLY A 520 28.42 -1.68 -12.56
N HIS A 521 28.62 -0.45 -13.05
CA HIS A 521 29.17 0.65 -12.21
C HIS A 521 28.30 0.97 -10.98
N TYR A 522 26.98 0.83 -11.12
CA TYR A 522 25.99 1.17 -10.09
C TYR A 522 25.46 -0.06 -9.34
N ASP A 523 26.22 -1.15 -9.32
CA ASP A 523 25.87 -2.40 -8.65
C ASP A 523 26.74 -2.60 -7.40
N LEU A 524 26.11 -2.80 -6.25
CA LEU A 524 26.81 -3.00 -4.98
C LEU A 524 26.96 -4.48 -4.60
N TYR A 525 26.42 -5.41 -5.38
CA TYR A 525 26.54 -6.84 -5.10
C TYR A 525 28.01 -7.29 -5.12
N GLY A 526 28.42 -8.02 -4.08
CA GLY A 526 29.81 -8.45 -3.93
C GLY A 526 30.77 -7.33 -3.51
N THR A 527 30.27 -6.22 -2.98
CA THR A 527 31.07 -5.13 -2.40
C THR A 527 30.80 -4.98 -0.90
N PRO A 528 31.74 -4.44 -0.11
CA PRO A 528 31.46 -4.10 1.29
C PRO A 528 30.38 -3.02 1.42
N SER A 529 29.38 -3.24 2.27
CA SER A 529 28.34 -2.26 2.57
C SER A 529 28.93 -0.97 3.12
N ALA A 530 28.42 0.17 2.64
CA ALA A 530 28.82 1.49 3.11
C ALA A 530 28.38 1.79 4.57
N LEU A 531 27.56 0.92 5.18
CA LEU A 531 26.98 1.13 6.51
C LEU A 531 27.85 0.53 7.62
N ASP A 532 28.24 -0.73 7.48
CA ASP A 532 28.93 -1.52 8.51
C ASP A 532 30.08 -2.38 7.96
N GLY A 533 30.32 -2.35 6.63
CA GLY A 533 31.40 -3.06 5.96
C GLY A 533 31.16 -4.56 5.73
N HIS A 534 29.98 -5.11 6.04
CA HIS A 534 29.70 -6.51 5.68
C HIS A 534 29.66 -6.67 4.16
N GLN A 535 30.01 -7.86 3.68
CA GLN A 535 30.02 -8.15 2.25
C GLN A 535 28.58 -8.29 1.74
N LEU A 536 28.17 -7.48 0.76
CA LEU A 536 26.83 -7.52 0.19
C LEU A 536 26.66 -8.67 -0.81
N GLY A 537 25.44 -9.18 -0.88
CA GLY A 537 25.05 -10.24 -1.80
C GLY A 537 25.02 -11.61 -1.15
N GLU A 538 25.12 -11.73 0.18
CA GLU A 538 24.98 -13.01 0.89
C GLU A 538 23.52 -13.50 0.88
N GLY A 539 22.58 -12.57 0.75
CA GLY A 539 21.17 -12.86 0.80
C GLY A 539 20.60 -12.73 2.21
N THR A 540 19.29 -12.85 2.31
CA THR A 540 18.59 -12.97 3.61
C THR A 540 18.19 -14.42 3.88
N PRO A 541 18.06 -14.83 5.15
CA PRO A 541 17.50 -16.14 5.48
C PRO A 541 16.14 -16.35 4.80
N ALA A 542 15.95 -17.49 4.14
CA ALA A 542 14.67 -17.84 3.51
C ALA A 542 13.57 -17.83 4.58
N THR A 543 12.49 -17.11 4.31
CA THR A 543 11.36 -16.98 5.25
C THR A 543 10.47 -18.22 5.34
N THR A 544 10.77 -19.26 4.56
CA THR A 544 10.08 -20.55 4.58
C THR A 544 10.89 -21.56 5.39
N SER A 545 10.42 -21.82 6.60
CA SER A 545 10.80 -23.00 7.37
C SER A 545 10.30 -24.27 6.66
N GLY A 546 11.10 -24.78 5.73
CA GLY A 546 10.92 -26.06 5.08
C GLY A 546 12.28 -26.57 4.58
N PRO A 547 12.66 -27.84 4.84
CA PRO A 547 13.98 -28.32 4.48
C PRO A 547 14.15 -28.30 2.95
N ARG A 548 15.21 -27.65 2.48
CA ARG A 548 15.70 -27.82 1.11
C ARG A 548 16.05 -29.30 0.93
N GLN A 549 15.23 -30.04 0.18
CA GLN A 549 15.65 -31.35 -0.29
C GLN A 549 16.70 -31.14 -1.37
N HIS A 550 17.86 -31.75 -1.13
CA HIS A 550 19.04 -31.73 -1.99
C HIS A 550 18.82 -32.41 -3.34
#